data_AF-A0A853M383-F1
#
_entry.id   AF-A0A853M383-F1
#
_cell.length_a   1.000
_cell.length_b   1.000
_cell.length_c   1.000
_cell.angle_alpha   90.00
_cell.angle_beta   90.00
_cell.angle_gamma   90.00
#
_symmetry.space_group_name_H-M   'P 1'
#
loop_
_entity.id
_entity.type
_entity.pdbx_description
1 polymer ?
#
loop_
_entity_poly.entity_id
_entity_poly.type
_entity_poly.pdbx_seq_one_letter_code
_entity_poly.pdbx_strand_id
1 'polypeptide(L)'
;MTTLDYPAWLRIDHWLNVLFVTLILRSGLEILATHPKLYWHDDSKPGTEWARFTRKVMPRDRIYDTLDEEEDYSPFIALPGRAQLGVGRHWHFFVVIGWILLALSYYILLFATGQWHRYWPASWSIFPEAWDDIVTYLTFNLPPVLPGEPLDAIQKLTYAGIIFILAPFQILTGAAQSPAIEARFPWYVQMWGGRQWARSLHFLGLIAFLVFIVIHLSMIFFWGWGRLTASMIFGAVRNTYWATTISLLIIAAIIGVHVAVTVWSLRNPRSVQRILGAVVTAARLLLLRPLNSRQNYPAHKISKQHRVNGKPPTSTEYKVMAVHNFVDWRLRVGGLVENPVILDLSALRALAESETQCVMHNCVQGWTSIGEWTGVHLHQLVDLVRPLPRARYICFLTMQDNSTDEPSSHGGGQFYEVLDLEFADKPQTLLAYEMNGAPLPIQHGAPLRLRVETQVGFKMAKWINQIEFVEDYAGIGMGTGGWREDRVYYDKDVEI
;
A
#
# COMPACT_ATOMS: atom_id res chain seq x y z
N MET A 1 -33.76 33.50 -1.16
CA MET A 1 -32.76 32.43 -0.97
C MET A 1 -32.67 31.66 -2.27
N THR A 2 -31.50 31.61 -2.90
CA THR A 2 -31.28 30.80 -4.10
C THR A 2 -31.34 29.34 -3.72
N THR A 3 -32.31 28.59 -4.25
CA THR A 3 -32.35 27.14 -4.10
C THR A 3 -31.07 26.55 -4.69
N LEU A 4 -30.32 25.78 -3.90
CA LEU A 4 -29.11 25.12 -4.39
C LEU A 4 -29.53 23.97 -5.33
N ASP A 5 -29.40 24.21 -6.63
CA ASP A 5 -29.70 23.21 -7.65
C ASP A 5 -28.65 22.08 -7.66
N TYR A 6 -28.93 21.01 -8.41
CA TYR A 6 -28.00 19.89 -8.64
C TYR A 6 -27.36 20.00 -10.04
N PRO A 7 -26.28 20.79 -10.18
CA PRO A 7 -25.63 20.98 -11.47
C PRO A 7 -25.12 19.65 -12.05
N ALA A 8 -24.96 19.59 -13.37
CA ALA A 8 -24.57 18.37 -14.06
C ALA A 8 -23.25 17.78 -13.54
N TRP A 9 -22.26 18.63 -13.27
CA TRP A 9 -20.96 18.19 -12.75
C TRP A 9 -21.09 17.44 -11.42
N LEU A 10 -21.93 17.92 -10.50
CA LEU A 10 -22.15 17.32 -9.18
C LEU A 10 -22.80 15.94 -9.30
N ARG A 11 -23.71 15.80 -10.26
CA ARG A 11 -24.41 14.54 -10.54
C ARG A 11 -23.50 13.51 -11.21
N ILE A 12 -22.66 13.94 -12.15
CA ILE A 12 -21.65 13.09 -12.79
C ILE A 12 -20.61 12.64 -11.77
N ASP A 13 -20.10 13.59 -10.98
CA ASP A 13 -19.13 13.34 -9.93
C ASP A 13 -19.64 12.30 -8.92
N HIS A 14 -20.89 12.41 -8.47
CA HIS A 14 -21.50 11.43 -7.57
C HIS A 14 -21.40 9.99 -8.11
N TRP A 15 -21.78 9.74 -9.37
CA TRP A 15 -21.74 8.39 -9.94
C TRP A 15 -20.31 7.88 -10.17
N LEU A 16 -19.39 8.77 -10.57
CA LEU A 16 -17.97 8.43 -10.66
C LEU A 16 -17.38 8.10 -9.28
N ASN A 17 -17.77 8.86 -8.26
CA ASN A 17 -17.35 8.65 -6.88
C ASN A 17 -17.86 7.31 -6.34
N VAL A 18 -19.12 6.92 -6.65
CA VAL A 18 -19.62 5.58 -6.32
C VAL A 18 -18.72 4.51 -6.91
N LEU A 19 -18.39 4.59 -8.20
CA LEU A 19 -17.52 3.62 -8.87
C LEU A 19 -16.12 3.55 -8.23
N PHE A 20 -15.50 4.70 -7.95
CA PHE A 20 -14.16 4.72 -7.36
C PHE A 20 -14.15 4.21 -5.92
N VAL A 21 -15.08 4.65 -5.08
CA VAL A 21 -15.16 4.21 -3.69
C VAL A 21 -15.39 2.70 -3.61
N THR A 22 -16.29 2.12 -4.41
CA THR A 22 -16.52 0.67 -4.39
C THR A 22 -15.30 -0.14 -4.88
N LEU A 23 -14.53 0.39 -5.84
CA LEU A 23 -13.28 -0.24 -6.29
C LEU A 23 -12.15 -0.12 -5.24
N ILE A 24 -12.01 1.03 -4.58
CA ILE A 24 -11.03 1.25 -3.49
C ILE A 24 -11.35 0.34 -2.31
N LEU A 25 -12.63 0.20 -1.92
CA LEU A 25 -13.05 -0.69 -0.85
C LEU A 25 -12.66 -2.15 -1.15
N ARG A 26 -13.00 -2.66 -2.33
CA ARG A 26 -12.68 -4.05 -2.71
C ARG A 26 -11.17 -4.32 -2.85
N SER A 27 -10.42 -3.39 -3.43
CA SER A 27 -8.95 -3.52 -3.54
C SER A 27 -8.24 -3.35 -2.20
N GLY A 28 -8.74 -2.49 -1.31
CA GLY A 28 -8.24 -2.32 0.05
C GLY A 28 -8.46 -3.58 0.91
N LEU A 29 -9.60 -4.27 0.73
CA LEU A 29 -9.85 -5.57 1.37
C LEU A 29 -8.89 -6.66 0.89
N GLU A 30 -8.49 -6.65 -0.39
CA GLU A 30 -7.44 -7.56 -0.90
C GLU A 30 -6.09 -7.30 -0.21
N ILE A 31 -5.71 -6.03 -0.04
CA ILE A 31 -4.48 -5.65 0.69
C ILE A 31 -4.56 -6.14 2.14
N LEU A 32 -5.69 -5.92 2.81
CA LEU A 32 -5.89 -6.37 4.19
C LEU A 32 -5.79 -7.91 4.32
N ALA A 33 -6.29 -8.67 3.34
CA ALA A 33 -6.30 -10.13 3.37
C ALA A 33 -4.90 -10.75 3.51
N THR A 34 -3.86 -10.04 3.07
CA THR A 34 -2.47 -10.56 3.06
C THR A 34 -1.77 -10.42 4.40
N HIS A 35 -2.16 -9.43 5.20
CA HIS A 35 -1.84 -9.39 6.62
C HIS A 35 -3.10 -9.02 7.40
N PRO A 36 -3.99 -9.98 7.66
CA PRO A 36 -5.35 -9.75 8.19
C PRO A 36 -5.34 -9.48 9.70
N LYS A 37 -4.42 -8.61 10.14
CA LYS A 37 -4.15 -8.22 11.52
C LYS A 37 -3.80 -6.74 11.55
N LEU A 38 -4.26 -6.02 12.56
CA LEU A 38 -4.00 -4.60 12.76
C LEU A 38 -3.38 -4.38 14.15
N TYR A 39 -2.42 -3.47 14.23
CA TYR A 39 -1.66 -3.20 15.45
C TYR A 39 -1.68 -1.71 15.77
N TRP A 40 -1.45 -1.38 17.03
CA TRP A 40 -1.14 -0.02 17.45
C TRP A 40 0.37 0.22 17.54
N HIS A 41 1.20 -0.83 17.67
CA HIS A 41 2.64 -0.69 17.83
C HIS A 41 3.40 -1.07 16.55
N ASP A 42 4.39 -0.24 16.20
CA ASP A 42 5.19 -0.40 14.97
C ASP A 42 6.09 -1.64 14.98
N ASP A 43 6.24 -2.36 16.10
CA ASP A 43 6.96 -3.63 16.17
C ASP A 43 6.14 -4.81 15.60
N SER A 44 4.83 -4.63 15.40
CA SER A 44 3.89 -5.63 14.88
C SER A 44 4.04 -7.00 15.55
N LYS A 45 4.27 -6.99 16.88
CA LYS A 45 4.57 -8.19 17.65
C LYS A 45 3.38 -9.18 17.56
N PRO A 46 3.59 -10.45 17.15
CA PRO A 46 2.54 -11.45 17.12
C PRO A 46 1.82 -11.56 18.48
N GLY A 47 0.49 -11.56 18.45
CA GLY A 47 -0.35 -11.63 19.65
C GLY A 47 -0.67 -10.27 20.28
N THR A 48 -0.20 -9.15 19.71
CA THR A 48 -0.52 -7.78 20.16
C THR A 48 -1.48 -7.05 19.23
N GLU A 49 -1.95 -7.71 18.18
CA GLU A 49 -2.97 -7.15 17.29
C GLU A 49 -4.26 -6.81 18.03
N TRP A 50 -4.84 -5.65 17.75
CA TRP A 50 -6.13 -5.25 18.33
C TRP A 50 -7.31 -5.76 17.50
N ALA A 51 -7.07 -6.08 16.22
CA ALA A 51 -8.03 -6.74 15.34
C ALA A 51 -7.35 -7.86 14.55
N ARG A 52 -8.05 -8.99 14.43
CA ARG A 52 -7.61 -10.19 13.71
C ARG A 52 -8.76 -10.72 12.85
N PHE A 53 -8.53 -10.82 11.55
CA PHE A 53 -9.49 -11.28 10.53
C PHE A 53 -9.09 -12.62 9.89
N THR A 54 -8.27 -13.41 10.60
CA THR A 54 -7.84 -14.76 10.22
C THR A 54 -8.12 -15.75 11.33
N ARG A 55 -8.41 -17.00 10.94
CA ARG A 55 -8.51 -18.14 11.85
C ARG A 55 -7.23 -18.99 11.88
N LYS A 56 -6.25 -18.69 11.05
CA LYS A 56 -5.00 -19.44 10.97
C LYS A 56 -4.22 -19.32 12.27
N VAL A 57 -3.71 -20.45 12.74
CA VAL A 57 -2.80 -20.53 13.89
C VAL A 57 -1.42 -20.85 13.35
N MET A 58 -0.46 -19.97 13.62
CA MET A 58 0.91 -20.14 13.16
C MET A 58 1.63 -21.20 14.00
N PRO A 59 2.47 -22.05 13.38
CA PRO A 59 3.22 -23.06 14.09
C PRO A 59 4.19 -22.41 15.10
N ARG A 60 4.47 -23.13 16.20
CA ARG A 60 5.43 -22.71 17.24
C ARG A 60 6.74 -23.50 17.20
N ASP A 61 6.71 -24.64 16.52
CA ASP A 61 7.77 -25.64 16.40
C ASP A 61 8.66 -25.45 15.17
N ARG A 62 8.19 -24.66 14.19
CA ARG A 62 8.93 -24.32 12.98
C ARG A 62 8.80 -22.83 12.66
N ILE A 63 9.75 -22.33 11.87
CA ILE A 63 9.70 -20.98 11.31
C ILE A 63 8.50 -20.90 10.37
N TYR A 64 7.69 -19.86 10.55
CA TYR A 64 6.72 -19.40 9.56
C TYR A 64 7.14 -18.03 9.07
N ASP A 65 6.78 -17.73 7.84
CA ASP A 65 6.97 -16.42 7.25
C ASP A 65 5.63 -15.74 6.99
N THR A 66 5.68 -14.63 6.29
CA THR A 66 4.52 -13.79 6.08
C THR A 66 3.60 -14.30 4.96
N LEU A 67 4.07 -15.19 4.08
CA LEU A 67 3.21 -15.87 3.11
C LEU A 67 2.31 -16.91 3.80
N ASP A 68 2.79 -17.52 4.88
CA ASP A 68 2.00 -18.47 5.67
C ASP A 68 0.75 -17.80 6.31
N GLU A 69 0.76 -16.46 6.47
CA GLU A 69 -0.30 -15.66 7.08
C GLU A 69 -1.38 -15.15 6.12
N GLU A 70 -1.19 -15.21 4.80
CA GLU A 70 -2.10 -14.62 3.79
C GLU A 70 -3.43 -15.36 3.71
N GLU A 71 -4.56 -14.66 3.54
CA GLU A 71 -5.88 -15.27 3.36
C GLU A 71 -6.36 -15.18 1.90
N ASP A 72 -6.99 -16.25 1.41
CA ASP A 72 -7.68 -16.26 0.12
C ASP A 72 -9.09 -15.67 0.29
N TYR A 73 -9.20 -14.34 0.17
CA TYR A 73 -10.50 -13.68 0.14
C TYR A 73 -11.22 -13.92 -1.18
N SER A 74 -12.55 -14.09 -1.10
CA SER A 74 -13.39 -14.32 -2.26
C SER A 74 -13.36 -13.14 -3.24
N PRO A 75 -13.30 -13.37 -4.56
CA PRO A 75 -13.48 -12.33 -5.58
C PRO A 75 -14.78 -11.55 -5.47
N PHE A 76 -15.79 -12.02 -4.73
CA PHE A 76 -17.02 -11.26 -4.47
C PHE A 76 -16.80 -10.08 -3.53
N ILE A 77 -15.89 -10.20 -2.56
CA ILE A 77 -15.63 -9.17 -1.54
C ILE A 77 -14.34 -8.39 -1.82
N ALA A 78 -13.34 -9.02 -2.44
CA ALA A 78 -12.04 -8.44 -2.71
C ALA A 78 -11.80 -8.29 -4.22
N LEU A 79 -10.88 -7.39 -4.60
CA LEU A 79 -10.45 -7.18 -5.98
C LEU A 79 -8.94 -7.44 -6.09
N PRO A 80 -8.50 -8.54 -6.73
CA PRO A 80 -9.31 -9.55 -7.42
C PRO A 80 -9.76 -10.74 -6.55
N GLY A 81 -9.36 -10.84 -5.29
CA GLY A 81 -9.44 -12.07 -4.50
C GLY A 81 -8.27 -13.02 -4.82
N ARG A 82 -8.27 -14.21 -4.21
CA ARG A 82 -7.28 -15.26 -4.49
C ARG A 82 -5.86 -14.94 -4.05
N ALA A 83 -5.72 -14.19 -2.95
CA ALA A 83 -4.42 -13.82 -2.36
C ALA A 83 -3.46 -13.15 -3.38
N GLN A 84 -4.01 -12.34 -4.28
CA GLN A 84 -3.25 -11.64 -5.32
C GLN A 84 -2.92 -10.21 -4.90
N LEU A 85 -2.08 -10.06 -3.87
CA LEU A 85 -1.70 -8.76 -3.32
C LEU A 85 -1.19 -7.79 -4.38
N GLY A 86 -0.32 -8.25 -5.29
CA GLY A 86 0.25 -7.39 -6.33
C GLY A 86 -0.80 -6.74 -7.21
N VAL A 87 -1.72 -7.56 -7.71
CA VAL A 87 -2.84 -7.11 -8.54
C VAL A 87 -3.79 -6.22 -7.75
N GLY A 88 -4.08 -6.56 -6.49
CA GLY A 88 -4.89 -5.73 -5.59
C GLY A 88 -4.28 -4.33 -5.37
N ARG A 89 -2.96 -4.25 -5.14
CA ARG A 89 -2.23 -2.98 -5.01
C ARG A 89 -2.28 -2.14 -6.28
N HIS A 90 -2.10 -2.75 -7.46
CA HIS A 90 -2.21 -2.02 -8.72
C HIS A 90 -3.58 -1.37 -8.89
N TRP A 91 -4.66 -2.10 -8.59
CA TRP A 91 -6.00 -1.53 -8.58
C TRP A 91 -6.16 -0.42 -7.54
N HIS A 92 -5.71 -0.67 -6.33
CA HIS A 92 -5.88 0.29 -5.24
C HIS A 92 -5.25 1.63 -5.59
N PHE A 93 -3.97 1.65 -5.97
CA PHE A 93 -3.27 2.89 -6.28
C PHE A 93 -3.75 3.55 -7.57
N PHE A 94 -4.07 2.77 -8.61
CA PHE A 94 -4.65 3.33 -9.83
C PHE A 94 -5.97 4.07 -9.54
N VAL A 95 -6.85 3.45 -8.76
CA VAL A 95 -8.16 4.02 -8.43
C VAL A 95 -8.02 5.20 -7.46
N VAL A 96 -7.10 5.13 -6.48
CA VAL A 96 -6.82 6.25 -5.57
C VAL A 96 -6.36 7.48 -6.34
N ILE A 97 -5.49 7.35 -7.34
CA ILE A 97 -5.08 8.48 -8.19
C ILE A 97 -6.31 9.10 -8.87
N GLY A 98 -7.15 8.28 -9.51
CA GLY A 98 -8.38 8.74 -10.15
C GLY A 98 -9.35 9.42 -9.17
N TRP A 99 -9.49 8.87 -7.96
CA TRP A 99 -10.35 9.39 -6.91
C TRP A 99 -9.85 10.72 -6.34
N ILE A 100 -8.53 10.89 -6.17
CA ILE A 100 -7.94 12.17 -5.75
C ILE A 100 -8.14 13.24 -6.83
N LEU A 101 -7.98 12.89 -8.11
CA LEU A 101 -8.24 13.83 -9.21
C LEU A 101 -9.73 14.22 -9.29
N LEU A 102 -10.63 13.26 -9.09
CA LEU A 102 -12.06 13.51 -9.00
C LEU A 102 -12.34 14.46 -7.82
N ALA A 103 -11.81 14.16 -6.63
CA ALA A 103 -11.95 14.99 -5.44
C ALA A 103 -11.40 16.41 -5.64
N LEU A 104 -10.25 16.57 -6.31
CA LEU A 104 -9.71 17.89 -6.63
C LEU A 104 -10.68 18.68 -7.53
N SER A 105 -11.21 18.05 -8.57
CA SER A 105 -12.19 18.69 -9.46
C SER A 105 -13.48 19.04 -8.71
N TYR A 106 -13.94 18.15 -7.83
CA TYR A 106 -15.10 18.35 -6.97
C TYR A 106 -14.90 19.56 -6.06
N TYR A 107 -13.78 19.63 -5.33
CA TYR A 107 -13.48 20.74 -4.43
C TYR A 107 -13.41 22.08 -5.18
N ILE A 108 -12.71 22.12 -6.32
CA ILE A 108 -12.63 23.34 -7.14
C ILE A 108 -14.04 23.81 -7.55
N LEU A 109 -14.86 22.93 -8.11
CA LEU A 109 -16.21 23.27 -8.55
C LEU A 109 -17.14 23.60 -7.39
N LEU A 110 -17.01 22.90 -6.26
CA LEU A 110 -17.79 23.11 -5.06
C LEU A 110 -17.60 24.53 -4.51
N PHE A 111 -16.36 25.00 -4.42
CA PHE A 111 -16.06 26.35 -3.97
C PHE A 111 -16.34 27.40 -5.05
N ALA A 112 -15.97 27.16 -6.30
CA ALA A 112 -16.16 28.11 -7.40
C ALA A 112 -17.65 28.40 -7.71
N THR A 113 -18.53 27.43 -7.49
CA THR A 113 -19.98 27.57 -7.77
C THR A 113 -20.82 27.90 -6.53
N GLY A 114 -20.19 28.08 -5.35
CA GLY A 114 -20.89 28.32 -4.10
C GLY A 114 -21.66 27.10 -3.54
N GLN A 115 -21.52 25.91 -4.16
CA GLN A 115 -22.20 24.70 -3.72
C GLN A 115 -21.72 24.19 -2.36
N TRP A 116 -20.58 24.68 -1.84
CA TRP A 116 -20.10 24.41 -0.48
C TRP A 116 -21.10 24.84 0.62
N HIS A 117 -21.97 25.82 0.35
CA HIS A 117 -23.05 26.24 1.27
C HIS A 117 -24.03 25.11 1.61
N ARG A 118 -24.09 24.06 0.77
CA ARG A 118 -24.86 22.84 1.03
C ARG A 118 -24.43 22.11 2.30
N TYR A 119 -23.15 22.23 2.66
CA TYR A 119 -22.54 21.47 3.73
C TYR A 119 -22.19 22.35 4.93
N TRP A 120 -21.92 23.64 4.70
CA TRP A 120 -21.50 24.53 5.76
C TRP A 120 -22.67 24.99 6.65
N PRO A 121 -22.58 24.83 7.97
CA PRO A 121 -23.64 25.26 8.87
C PRO A 121 -23.70 26.79 8.94
N ALA A 122 -24.91 27.36 8.82
CA ALA A 122 -25.14 28.79 8.96
C ALA A 122 -25.27 29.24 10.42
N SER A 123 -25.52 28.30 11.33
CA SER A 123 -25.78 28.52 12.76
C SER A 123 -25.30 27.33 13.59
N TRP A 124 -24.95 27.58 14.85
CA TRP A 124 -24.65 26.54 15.85
C TRP A 124 -25.90 25.77 16.31
N SER A 125 -27.11 26.24 16.00
CA SER A 125 -28.35 25.53 16.30
C SER A 125 -28.48 24.20 15.54
N ILE A 126 -27.70 24.00 14.48
CA ILE A 126 -27.66 22.74 13.73
C ILE A 126 -27.28 21.53 14.59
N PHE A 127 -26.49 21.72 15.65
CA PHE A 127 -26.05 20.62 16.51
C PHE A 127 -27.19 20.06 17.39
N PRO A 128 -27.96 20.88 18.14
CA PRO A 128 -29.16 20.38 18.81
C PRO A 128 -30.24 19.93 17.82
N GLU A 129 -30.43 20.61 16.68
CA GLU A 129 -31.38 20.16 15.64
C GLU A 129 -31.01 18.77 15.08
N ALA A 130 -29.72 18.51 14.85
CA ALA A 130 -29.25 17.20 14.40
C ALA A 130 -29.48 16.09 15.45
N TRP A 131 -29.46 16.43 16.75
CA TRP A 131 -29.82 15.48 17.79
C TRP A 131 -31.31 15.13 17.71
N ASP A 132 -32.18 16.13 17.52
CA ASP A 132 -33.62 15.91 17.34
C ASP A 132 -33.91 15.09 16.08
N ASP A 133 -33.17 15.32 14.99
CA ASP A 133 -33.24 14.52 13.77
C ASP A 133 -32.85 13.05 14.03
N ILE A 134 -31.75 12.81 14.77
CA ILE A 134 -31.33 11.44 15.14
C ILE A 134 -32.44 10.73 15.91
N VAL A 135 -33.02 11.39 16.92
CA VAL A 135 -34.13 10.81 17.69
C VAL A 135 -35.31 10.50 16.78
N THR A 136 -35.64 11.41 15.85
CA THR A 136 -36.71 11.22 14.87
C THR A 136 -36.44 10.00 13.98
N TYR A 137 -35.22 9.87 13.44
CA TYR A 137 -34.80 8.70 12.67
C TYR A 137 -34.87 7.39 13.46
N LEU A 138 -34.49 7.39 14.74
CA LEU A 138 -34.57 6.21 15.61
C LEU A 138 -36.03 5.77 15.86
N THR A 139 -37.00 6.66 15.68
CA THR A 139 -38.44 6.32 15.71
C THR A 139 -38.99 5.90 14.34
N PHE A 140 -38.13 5.71 13.33
CA PHE A 140 -38.47 5.41 11.94
C PHE A 140 -39.31 6.49 11.24
N ASN A 141 -39.20 7.74 11.70
CA ASN A 141 -39.80 8.90 11.08
C ASN A 141 -38.74 9.74 10.34
N LEU A 142 -39.18 10.50 9.34
CA LEU A 142 -38.32 11.45 8.63
C LEU A 142 -38.36 12.81 9.33
N PRO A 143 -37.21 13.38 9.72
CA PRO A 143 -37.17 14.76 10.18
C PRO A 143 -37.48 15.74 9.06
N PRO A 144 -37.96 16.95 9.40
CA PRO A 144 -38.12 18.01 8.41
C PRO A 144 -36.75 18.47 7.88
N VAL A 145 -36.68 18.80 6.59
CA VAL A 145 -35.49 19.43 6.01
C VAL A 145 -35.30 20.86 6.55
N LEU A 146 -34.06 21.33 6.56
CA LEU A 146 -33.73 22.69 6.95
C LEU A 146 -34.40 23.72 6.00
N PRO A 147 -34.84 24.89 6.51
CA PRO A 147 -35.51 25.89 5.69
C PRO A 147 -34.68 26.33 4.48
N GLY A 148 -35.22 26.10 3.28
CA GLY A 148 -34.57 26.49 2.02
C GLY A 148 -33.41 25.58 1.60
N GLU A 149 -33.19 24.46 2.28
CA GLU A 149 -32.13 23.51 2.00
C GLU A 149 -32.68 22.12 1.62
N PRO A 150 -31.91 21.33 0.85
CA PRO A 150 -32.34 20.00 0.44
C PRO A 150 -32.09 18.91 1.50
N LEU A 151 -31.56 19.28 2.69
CA LEU A 151 -31.06 18.36 3.72
C LEU A 151 -31.66 18.72 5.08
N ASP A 152 -31.86 17.71 5.93
CA ASP A 152 -32.02 17.91 7.37
C ASP A 152 -30.66 18.21 8.05
N ALA A 153 -30.67 18.52 9.35
CA ALA A 153 -29.49 18.96 10.08
C ALA A 153 -28.45 17.83 10.20
N ILE A 154 -28.86 16.60 10.52
CA ILE A 154 -27.92 15.48 10.65
C ILE A 154 -27.36 15.04 9.29
N GLN A 155 -28.15 15.05 8.22
CA GLN A 155 -27.68 14.78 6.86
C GLN A 155 -26.62 15.80 6.43
N LYS A 156 -26.87 17.10 6.69
CA LYS A 156 -25.93 18.17 6.38
C LYS A 156 -24.59 17.98 7.10
N LEU A 157 -24.62 17.75 8.41
CA LEU A 157 -23.42 17.48 9.20
C LEU A 157 -22.70 16.19 8.76
N THR A 158 -23.46 15.13 8.45
CA THR A 158 -22.89 13.85 7.99
C THR A 158 -22.19 14.01 6.65
N TYR A 159 -22.83 14.62 5.66
CA TYR A 159 -22.21 14.85 4.36
C TYR A 159 -21.01 15.79 4.45
N ALA A 160 -21.08 16.84 5.27
CA ALA A 160 -19.93 17.68 5.55
C ALA A 160 -18.78 16.87 6.17
N GLY A 161 -19.06 16.01 7.14
CA GLY A 161 -18.09 15.11 7.77
C GLY A 161 -17.46 14.13 6.78
N ILE A 162 -18.25 13.50 5.91
CA ILE A 162 -17.73 12.58 4.90
C ILE A 162 -16.80 13.31 3.91
N ILE A 163 -17.23 14.47 3.40
CA ILE A 163 -16.52 15.19 2.34
C ILE A 163 -15.27 15.89 2.86
N PHE A 164 -15.36 16.58 4.00
CA PHE A 164 -14.29 17.45 4.51
C PHE A 164 -13.44 16.84 5.61
N ILE A 165 -13.87 15.72 6.20
CA ILE A 165 -13.13 15.06 7.28
C ILE A 165 -12.73 13.65 6.83
N LEU A 166 -13.68 12.75 6.59
CA LEU A 166 -13.38 11.34 6.36
C LEU A 166 -12.59 11.11 5.08
N ALA A 167 -12.96 11.73 3.96
CA ALA A 167 -12.25 11.57 2.70
C ALA A 167 -10.79 12.10 2.77
N PRO A 168 -10.52 13.35 3.23
CA PRO A 168 -9.16 13.81 3.47
C PRO A 168 -8.40 12.94 4.47
N PHE A 169 -9.04 12.52 5.57
CA PHE A 169 -8.44 11.61 6.55
C PHE A 169 -7.98 10.30 5.92
N GLN A 170 -8.76 9.71 5.01
CA GLN A 170 -8.40 8.48 4.30
C GLN A 170 -7.21 8.70 3.35
N ILE A 171 -7.17 9.83 2.64
CA ILE A 171 -6.02 10.19 1.79
C ILE A 171 -4.75 10.35 2.64
N LEU A 172 -4.84 11.07 3.76
CA LEU A 172 -3.70 11.34 4.65
C LEU A 172 -3.20 10.06 5.34
N THR A 173 -4.08 9.27 5.93
CA THR A 173 -3.71 7.98 6.55
C THR A 173 -3.20 6.96 5.53
N GLY A 174 -3.67 7.02 4.28
CA GLY A 174 -3.12 6.25 3.16
C GLY A 174 -1.68 6.67 2.83
N ALA A 175 -1.44 7.98 2.71
CA ALA A 175 -0.10 8.51 2.47
C ALA A 175 0.89 8.18 3.60
N ALA A 176 0.44 8.12 4.86
CA ALA A 176 1.26 7.72 6.00
C ALA A 176 1.73 6.25 5.96
N GLN A 177 1.17 5.43 5.06
CA GLN A 177 1.57 4.05 4.81
C GLN A 177 2.52 3.91 3.61
N SER A 178 2.98 5.00 2.99
CA SER A 178 4.04 4.94 1.97
C SER A 178 5.42 4.82 2.64
N PRO A 179 6.26 3.83 2.29
CA PRO A 179 7.64 3.75 2.79
C PRO A 179 8.47 4.98 2.41
N ALA A 180 8.29 5.56 1.22
CA ALA A 180 9.04 6.77 0.85
C ALA A 180 8.64 8.01 1.67
N ILE A 181 7.34 8.18 1.95
CA ILE A 181 6.85 9.27 2.81
C ILE A 181 7.34 9.07 4.24
N GLU A 182 7.24 7.85 4.78
CA GLU A 182 7.75 7.51 6.11
C GLU A 182 9.24 7.78 6.22
N ALA A 183 10.02 7.32 5.24
CA ALA A 183 11.45 7.51 5.22
C ALA A 183 11.86 8.99 5.19
N ARG A 184 11.16 9.82 4.41
CA ARG A 184 11.48 11.23 4.23
C ARG A 184 10.92 12.15 5.32
N PHE A 185 9.74 11.80 5.85
CA PHE A 185 8.98 12.57 6.84
C PHE A 185 8.51 11.69 8.01
N PRO A 186 9.42 11.13 8.84
CA PRO A 186 9.03 10.29 9.97
C PRO A 186 8.05 11.00 10.93
N TRP A 187 8.19 12.32 11.11
CA TRP A 187 7.30 13.14 11.95
C TRP A 187 5.83 13.06 11.50
N TYR A 188 5.58 13.00 10.18
CA TYR A 188 4.23 12.92 9.63
C TYR A 188 3.60 11.58 9.96
N VAL A 189 4.35 10.49 9.90
CA VAL A 189 3.84 9.17 10.27
C VAL A 189 3.64 9.08 11.79
N GLN A 190 4.56 9.65 12.57
CA GLN A 190 4.45 9.68 14.04
C GLN A 190 3.28 10.54 14.54
N MET A 191 2.79 11.54 13.78
CA MET A 191 1.60 12.33 14.15
C MET A 191 0.35 11.45 14.29
N TRP A 192 0.29 10.34 13.56
CA TRP A 192 -0.79 9.35 13.64
C TRP A 192 -0.58 8.35 14.78
N GLY A 193 0.60 8.35 15.42
CA GLY A 193 1.03 7.34 16.40
C GLY A 193 2.03 6.32 15.84
N GLY A 194 2.41 6.43 14.57
CA GLY A 194 3.24 5.46 13.86
C GLY A 194 2.52 4.86 12.66
N ARG A 195 3.20 4.00 11.92
CA ARG A 195 2.66 3.40 10.70
C ARG A 195 1.53 2.41 11.00
N GLN A 196 1.65 1.63 12.08
CA GLN A 196 0.59 0.69 12.44
C GLN A 196 -0.67 1.40 12.94
N TRP A 197 -0.53 2.54 13.63
CA TRP A 197 -1.66 3.41 13.90
C TRP A 197 -2.30 3.94 12.61
N ALA A 198 -1.51 4.50 11.69
CA ALA A 198 -2.03 5.00 10.43
C ALA A 198 -2.83 3.93 9.66
N ARG A 199 -2.32 2.70 9.60
CA ARG A 199 -3.01 1.56 8.98
C ARG A 199 -4.31 1.18 9.70
N SER A 200 -4.31 1.19 11.03
CA SER A 200 -5.49 0.91 11.85
C SER A 200 -6.57 1.99 11.72
N LEU A 201 -6.16 3.26 11.74
CA LEU A 201 -7.02 4.41 11.50
C LEU A 201 -7.58 4.41 10.08
N HIS A 202 -6.77 4.05 9.09
CA HIS A 202 -7.20 3.89 7.71
C HIS A 202 -8.30 2.82 7.61
N PHE A 203 -8.11 1.66 8.24
CA PHE A 203 -9.15 0.63 8.31
C PHE A 203 -10.42 1.10 9.02
N LEU A 204 -10.31 1.81 10.14
CA LEU A 204 -11.47 2.37 10.84
C LEU A 204 -12.26 3.37 9.96
N GLY A 205 -11.58 4.16 9.14
CA GLY A 205 -12.27 5.02 8.18
C GLY A 205 -12.91 4.26 7.02
N LEU A 206 -12.36 3.12 6.59
CA LEU A 206 -13.05 2.18 5.69
C LEU A 206 -14.35 1.66 6.32
N ILE A 207 -14.33 1.29 7.61
CA ILE A 207 -15.56 0.90 8.34
C ILE A 207 -16.55 2.07 8.40
N ALA A 208 -16.10 3.29 8.68
CA ALA A 208 -16.96 4.48 8.69
C ALA A 208 -17.61 4.72 7.31
N PHE A 209 -16.86 4.56 6.21
CA PHE A 209 -17.41 4.63 4.86
C PHE A 209 -18.46 3.54 4.61
N LEU A 210 -18.21 2.29 5.02
CA LEU A 210 -19.17 1.21 4.87
C LEU A 210 -20.47 1.48 5.64
N VAL A 211 -20.37 1.93 6.90
CA VAL A 211 -21.52 2.30 7.72
C VAL A 211 -22.31 3.43 7.05
N PHE A 212 -21.61 4.48 6.60
CA PHE A 212 -22.23 5.59 5.86
C PHE A 212 -22.96 5.09 4.61
N ILE A 213 -22.32 4.26 3.78
CA ILE A 213 -22.93 3.73 2.55
C ILE A 213 -24.19 2.92 2.87
N VAL A 214 -24.14 2.03 3.86
CA VAL A 214 -25.31 1.21 4.25
C VAL A 214 -26.46 2.09 4.72
N ILE A 215 -26.20 3.06 5.59
CA ILE A 215 -27.24 3.98 6.07
C ILE A 215 -27.78 4.82 4.91
N HIS A 216 -26.90 5.44 4.12
CA HIS A 216 -27.25 6.29 2.98
C HIS A 216 -28.11 5.55 1.94
N LEU A 217 -27.73 4.33 1.58
CA LEU A 217 -28.50 3.50 0.64
C LEU A 217 -29.83 3.06 1.23
N SER A 218 -29.88 2.73 2.53
CA SER A 218 -31.13 2.39 3.22
C SER A 218 -32.08 3.58 3.18
N MET A 219 -31.57 4.80 3.40
CA MET A 219 -32.38 6.01 3.35
C MET A 219 -33.00 6.24 1.97
N ILE A 220 -32.21 6.04 0.92
CA ILE A 220 -32.69 6.12 -0.48
C ILE A 220 -33.75 5.07 -0.76
N PHE A 221 -33.52 3.82 -0.32
CA PHE A 221 -34.42 2.70 -0.61
C PHE A 221 -35.79 2.85 0.06
N PHE A 222 -35.82 3.18 1.35
CA PHE A 222 -37.07 3.22 2.12
C PHE A 222 -37.86 4.52 1.94
N TRP A 223 -37.19 5.67 1.77
CA TRP A 223 -37.87 6.97 1.79
C TRP A 223 -37.62 7.83 0.55
N GLY A 224 -36.54 7.56 -0.19
CA GLY A 224 -36.08 8.41 -1.28
C GLY A 224 -36.38 7.90 -2.69
N TRP A 225 -36.92 6.68 -2.83
CA TRP A 225 -36.97 5.98 -4.12
C TRP A 225 -37.77 6.77 -5.17
N GLY A 226 -37.24 6.85 -6.39
CA GLY A 226 -37.84 7.61 -7.50
C GLY A 226 -37.60 9.13 -7.44
N ARG A 227 -37.84 9.77 -6.28
CA ARG A 227 -37.65 11.23 -6.14
C ARG A 227 -36.17 11.62 -6.06
N LEU A 228 -35.40 10.99 -5.19
CA LEU A 228 -33.96 11.27 -5.04
C LEU A 228 -33.19 10.81 -6.28
N THR A 229 -33.60 9.70 -6.90
CA THR A 229 -33.03 9.26 -8.18
C THR A 229 -33.31 10.29 -9.28
N ALA A 230 -34.50 10.90 -9.34
CA ALA A 230 -34.77 12.00 -10.27
C ALA A 230 -33.87 13.23 -10.03
N SER A 231 -33.63 13.60 -8.78
CA SER A 231 -32.67 14.67 -8.46
C SER A 231 -31.24 14.33 -8.90
N MET A 232 -30.79 13.09 -8.72
CA MET A 232 -29.46 12.64 -9.16
C MET A 232 -29.33 12.55 -10.69
N ILE A 233 -30.39 12.19 -11.42
CA ILE A 233 -30.33 12.00 -12.88
C ILE A 233 -30.66 13.27 -13.66
N PHE A 234 -31.58 14.09 -13.19
CA PHE A 234 -32.07 15.25 -13.93
C PHE A 234 -31.81 16.59 -13.25
N GLY A 235 -31.39 16.57 -11.99
CA GLY A 235 -31.20 17.77 -11.18
C GLY A 235 -32.48 18.35 -10.59
N ALA A 236 -33.63 17.74 -10.87
CA ALA A 236 -34.94 18.12 -10.37
C ALA A 236 -35.86 16.89 -10.34
N VAL A 237 -36.89 16.91 -9.50
CA VAL A 237 -37.88 15.83 -9.41
C VAL A 237 -38.80 15.89 -10.62
N ARG A 238 -38.37 15.28 -11.72
CA ARG A 238 -39.15 15.10 -12.94
C ARG A 238 -38.97 13.69 -13.48
N ASN A 239 -40.02 13.17 -14.12
CA ASN A 239 -39.98 11.91 -14.85
C ASN A 239 -39.34 10.75 -14.06
N THR A 240 -39.90 10.47 -12.88
CA THR A 240 -39.35 9.54 -11.88
C THR A 240 -39.18 8.11 -12.40
N TYR A 241 -40.05 7.68 -13.32
CA TYR A 241 -39.91 6.38 -14.01
C TYR A 241 -38.58 6.31 -14.78
N TRP A 242 -38.35 7.27 -15.68
CA TRP A 242 -37.10 7.30 -16.47
C TRP A 242 -35.87 7.54 -15.60
N ALA A 243 -35.97 8.37 -14.55
CA ALA A 243 -34.88 8.55 -13.60
C ALA A 243 -34.47 7.25 -12.90
N THR A 244 -35.46 6.45 -12.48
CA THR A 244 -35.23 5.16 -11.84
C THR A 244 -34.62 4.18 -12.83
N THR A 245 -35.16 4.08 -14.04
CA THR A 245 -34.60 3.22 -15.10
C THR A 245 -33.15 3.57 -15.40
N ILE A 246 -32.83 4.86 -15.58
CA ILE A 246 -31.45 5.30 -15.84
C ILE A 246 -30.53 5.00 -14.66
N SER A 247 -30.99 5.22 -13.42
CA SER A 247 -30.21 4.90 -12.22
C SER A 247 -29.90 3.39 -12.12
N LEU A 248 -30.88 2.53 -12.39
CA LEU A 248 -30.68 1.08 -12.44
C LEU A 248 -29.72 0.66 -13.56
N LEU A 249 -29.76 1.32 -14.72
CA LEU A 249 -28.81 1.07 -15.80
C LEU A 249 -27.38 1.49 -15.42
N ILE A 250 -27.21 2.63 -14.72
CA ILE A 250 -25.89 3.06 -14.21
C ILE A 250 -25.38 2.06 -13.16
N ILE A 251 -26.23 1.62 -12.23
CA ILE A 251 -25.86 0.60 -11.22
C ILE A 251 -25.46 -0.70 -11.91
N ALA A 252 -26.23 -1.17 -12.90
CA ALA A 252 -25.90 -2.35 -13.69
C ALA A 252 -24.57 -2.19 -14.44
N ALA A 253 -24.29 -0.99 -14.96
CA ALA A 253 -23.01 -0.68 -15.59
C ALA A 253 -21.84 -0.72 -14.58
N ILE A 254 -22.00 -0.16 -13.39
CA ILE A 254 -20.99 -0.20 -12.31
C ILE A 254 -20.72 -1.65 -11.89
N ILE A 255 -21.76 -2.47 -11.73
CA ILE A 255 -21.63 -3.91 -11.45
C ILE A 255 -20.89 -4.60 -12.62
N GLY A 256 -21.26 -4.29 -13.86
CA GLY A 256 -20.60 -4.78 -15.06
C GLY A 256 -19.11 -4.45 -15.09
N VAL A 257 -18.73 -3.21 -14.72
CA VAL A 257 -17.32 -2.80 -14.56
C VAL A 257 -16.65 -3.65 -13.48
N HIS A 258 -17.25 -3.80 -12.30
CA HIS A 258 -16.71 -4.64 -11.23
C HIS A 258 -16.46 -6.10 -11.66
N VAL A 259 -17.40 -6.69 -12.41
CA VAL A 259 -17.24 -8.05 -12.96
C VAL A 259 -16.11 -8.06 -13.98
N ALA A 260 -16.10 -7.12 -14.93
CA ALA A 260 -15.09 -7.03 -15.97
C ALA A 260 -13.66 -6.88 -15.41
N VAL A 261 -13.46 -5.97 -14.45
CA VAL A 261 -12.14 -5.76 -13.84
C VAL A 261 -11.68 -6.96 -13.02
N THR A 262 -12.60 -7.65 -12.33
CA THR A 262 -12.27 -8.87 -11.56
C THR A 262 -11.87 -10.00 -12.51
N VAL A 263 -12.65 -10.21 -13.58
CA VAL A 263 -12.36 -11.24 -14.60
C VAL A 263 -11.06 -10.94 -15.33
N TRP A 264 -10.83 -9.69 -15.74
CA TRP A 264 -9.57 -9.28 -16.38
C TRP A 264 -8.36 -9.56 -15.46
N SER A 265 -8.49 -9.23 -14.18
CA SER A 265 -7.44 -9.45 -13.19
C SER A 265 -7.12 -10.91 -12.95
N LEU A 266 -8.14 -11.75 -12.81
CA LEU A 266 -7.92 -13.19 -12.58
C LEU A 266 -7.41 -13.91 -13.82
N ARG A 267 -7.84 -13.51 -15.02
CA ARG A 267 -7.42 -14.15 -16.27
C ARG A 267 -6.08 -13.64 -16.80
N ASN A 268 -5.78 -12.36 -16.61
CA ASN A 268 -4.61 -11.70 -17.19
C ASN A 268 -3.90 -10.78 -16.17
N PRO A 269 -3.44 -11.30 -15.03
CA PRO A 269 -2.83 -10.49 -13.96
C PRO A 269 -1.59 -9.71 -14.44
N ARG A 270 -0.79 -10.29 -15.34
CA ARG A 270 0.37 -9.60 -15.96
C ARG A 270 -0.05 -8.37 -16.77
N SER A 271 -1.20 -8.43 -17.45
CA SER A 271 -1.73 -7.29 -18.19
C SER A 271 -2.15 -6.17 -17.24
N VAL A 272 -2.77 -6.51 -16.10
CA VAL A 272 -3.10 -5.54 -15.05
C VAL A 272 -1.84 -4.87 -14.51
N GLN A 273 -0.83 -5.67 -14.13
CA GLN A 273 0.46 -5.17 -13.63
C GLN A 273 1.10 -4.18 -14.62
N ARG A 274 1.14 -4.50 -15.92
CA ARG A 274 1.74 -3.62 -16.93
C ARG A 274 0.93 -2.35 -17.18
N ILE A 275 -0.39 -2.48 -17.38
CA ILE A 275 -1.25 -1.36 -17.79
C ILE A 275 -1.48 -0.40 -16.62
N LEU A 276 -1.91 -0.91 -15.47
CA LEU A 276 -2.15 -0.06 -14.30
C LEU A 276 -0.82 0.39 -13.69
N GLY A 277 0.20 -0.48 -13.68
CA GLY A 277 1.53 -0.16 -13.20
C GLY A 277 2.21 0.97 -13.98
N ALA A 278 1.94 1.13 -15.28
CA ALA A 278 2.47 2.27 -16.04
C ALA A 278 1.97 3.62 -15.51
N VAL A 279 0.68 3.70 -15.14
CA VAL A 279 0.08 4.91 -14.57
C VAL A 279 0.60 5.16 -13.16
N VAL A 280 0.63 4.11 -12.32
CA VAL A 280 1.13 4.21 -10.93
C VAL A 280 2.61 4.58 -10.91
N THR A 281 3.42 3.99 -11.79
CA THR A 281 4.85 4.29 -11.93
C THR A 281 5.07 5.75 -12.31
N ALA A 282 4.31 6.31 -13.25
CA ALA A 282 4.46 7.72 -13.62
C ALA A 282 4.21 8.66 -12.42
N ALA A 283 3.15 8.42 -11.65
CA ALA A 283 2.86 9.20 -10.45
C ALA A 283 3.95 9.03 -9.37
N ARG A 284 4.42 7.79 -9.16
CA ARG A 284 5.46 7.45 -8.19
C ARG A 284 6.80 8.12 -8.52
N LEU A 285 7.24 8.05 -9.78
CA LEU A 285 8.48 8.68 -10.22
C LEU A 285 8.44 10.20 -10.07
N LEU A 286 7.27 10.82 -10.27
CA LEU A 286 7.11 12.26 -10.09
C LEU A 286 7.09 12.66 -8.60
N LEU A 287 6.35 11.93 -7.76
CA LEU A 287 6.02 12.37 -6.41
C LEU A 287 6.93 11.78 -5.32
N LEU A 288 7.37 10.53 -5.48
CA LEU A 288 8.00 9.75 -4.40
C LEU A 288 9.46 9.41 -4.68
N ARG A 289 9.85 9.15 -5.93
CA ARG A 289 11.24 8.85 -6.29
C ARG A 289 12.23 9.96 -5.89
N PRO A 290 11.91 11.26 -5.97
CA PRO A 290 12.84 12.31 -5.51
C PRO A 290 13.06 12.36 -3.99
N LEU A 291 12.28 11.61 -3.21
CA LEU A 291 12.38 11.62 -1.76
C LEU A 291 13.57 10.78 -1.29
N ASN A 292 14.32 11.33 -0.34
CA ASN A 292 15.46 10.69 0.31
C ASN A 292 15.14 10.36 1.75
N SER A 293 15.62 9.20 2.22
CA SER A 293 15.44 8.79 3.60
C SER A 293 16.17 9.73 4.57
N ARG A 294 15.55 9.99 5.71
CA ARG A 294 16.09 10.76 6.86
C ARG A 294 15.74 10.07 8.18
N GLN A 295 15.56 8.76 8.15
CA GLN A 295 15.17 7.99 9.31
C GLN A 295 16.32 7.92 10.32
N ASN A 296 15.99 8.11 11.59
CA ASN A 296 16.93 7.87 12.69
C ASN A 296 16.13 7.63 13.98
N TYR A 297 15.55 6.44 14.10
CA TYR A 297 14.73 6.09 15.26
C TYR A 297 15.60 5.92 16.52
N PRO A 298 15.14 6.35 17.70
CA PRO A 298 15.89 6.16 18.93
C PRO A 298 15.94 4.68 19.34
N ALA A 299 17.03 4.25 19.99
CA ALA A 299 17.26 2.84 20.33
C ALA A 299 16.12 2.16 21.11
N HIS A 300 15.38 2.91 21.95
CA HIS A 300 14.24 2.35 22.70
C HIS A 300 13.04 1.94 21.81
N LYS A 301 13.01 2.38 20.54
CA LYS A 301 12.01 1.98 19.54
C LYS A 301 12.39 0.70 18.80
N ILE A 302 13.61 0.18 18.97
CA ILE A 302 14.05 -1.06 18.33
C ILE A 302 13.12 -2.20 18.77
N SER A 303 12.60 -2.93 17.78
CA SER A 303 11.68 -4.04 18.03
C SER A 303 12.40 -5.16 18.78
N LYS A 304 11.79 -5.66 19.86
CA LYS A 304 12.31 -6.82 20.61
C LYS A 304 12.37 -8.09 19.77
N GLN A 305 11.46 -8.23 18.81
CA GLN A 305 11.39 -9.34 17.87
C GLN A 305 11.24 -8.75 16.48
N HIS A 306 12.14 -9.11 15.58
CA HIS A 306 12.04 -8.73 14.17
C HIS A 306 11.38 -9.87 13.41
N ARG A 307 10.31 -9.56 12.67
CA ARG A 307 9.56 -10.59 11.93
C ARG A 307 10.41 -11.16 10.79
N VAL A 308 10.21 -12.44 10.52
CA VAL A 308 10.90 -13.15 9.43
C VAL A 308 10.05 -13.06 8.17
N ASN A 309 10.63 -12.51 7.10
CA ASN A 309 10.04 -12.45 5.77
C ASN A 309 10.85 -13.32 4.79
N GLY A 310 10.27 -14.42 4.29
CA GLY A 310 10.99 -15.41 3.51
C GLY A 310 11.88 -16.32 4.38
N LYS A 311 12.02 -17.57 3.93
CA LYS A 311 12.74 -18.65 4.63
C LYS A 311 14.20 -18.75 4.17
N PRO A 312 15.16 -19.04 5.07
CA PRO A 312 16.59 -19.14 4.71
C PRO A 312 16.90 -20.24 3.69
N PRO A 313 18.00 -20.08 2.92
CA PRO A 313 18.48 -21.11 2.02
C PRO A 313 18.71 -22.44 2.73
N THR A 314 18.19 -23.51 2.16
CA THR A 314 18.31 -24.86 2.73
C THR A 314 19.39 -25.71 2.07
N SER A 315 20.08 -25.16 1.06
CA SER A 315 21.17 -25.83 0.36
C SER A 315 22.30 -26.22 1.31
N THR A 316 22.96 -27.35 1.00
CA THR A 316 24.07 -27.85 1.79
C THR A 316 25.22 -26.84 1.81
N GLU A 317 25.48 -26.21 0.68
CA GLU A 317 26.52 -25.19 0.50
C GLU A 317 26.31 -24.01 1.45
N TYR A 318 25.07 -23.48 1.54
CA TYR A 318 24.77 -22.38 2.45
C TYR A 318 24.91 -22.81 3.92
N LYS A 319 24.41 -23.99 4.27
CA LYS A 319 24.50 -24.53 5.65
C LYS A 319 25.96 -24.72 6.10
N VAL A 320 26.82 -25.24 5.22
CA VAL A 320 28.25 -25.39 5.50
C VAL A 320 28.88 -24.02 5.76
N MET A 321 28.64 -23.04 4.89
CA MET A 321 29.14 -21.67 5.11
C MET A 321 28.64 -21.10 6.44
N ALA A 322 27.37 -21.28 6.77
CA ALA A 322 26.78 -20.79 8.02
C ALA A 322 27.45 -21.39 9.28
N VAL A 323 27.77 -22.69 9.27
CA VAL A 323 28.48 -23.37 10.37
C VAL A 323 29.90 -22.81 10.56
N HIS A 324 30.55 -22.41 9.47
CA HIS A 324 31.88 -21.77 9.50
C HIS A 324 31.81 -20.24 9.60
N ASN A 325 30.72 -19.66 10.09
CA ASN A 325 30.54 -18.20 10.21
C ASN A 325 30.82 -17.42 8.91
N PHE A 326 30.47 -18.02 7.77
CA PHE A 326 30.59 -17.46 6.44
C PHE A 326 32.01 -17.08 6.00
N VAL A 327 33.06 -17.69 6.57
CA VAL A 327 34.46 -17.47 6.13
C VAL A 327 34.71 -17.87 4.67
N ASP A 328 33.96 -18.86 4.18
CA ASP A 328 34.05 -19.35 2.80
C ASP A 328 33.10 -18.60 1.85
N TRP A 329 32.27 -17.69 2.37
CA TRP A 329 31.35 -16.91 1.53
C TRP A 329 32.12 -15.91 0.66
N ARG A 330 31.67 -15.78 -0.59
CA ARG A 330 32.26 -14.89 -1.59
C ARG A 330 31.15 -14.14 -2.31
N LEU A 331 31.24 -12.81 -2.31
CA LEU A 331 30.41 -11.91 -3.10
C LEU A 331 31.05 -11.69 -4.46
N ARG A 332 30.39 -12.13 -5.53
CA ARG A 332 30.80 -11.81 -6.90
C ARG A 332 30.16 -10.50 -7.33
N VAL A 333 30.94 -9.53 -7.79
CA VAL A 333 30.41 -8.26 -8.29
C VAL A 333 30.94 -8.03 -9.69
N GLY A 334 30.02 -7.93 -10.67
CA GLY A 334 30.37 -7.95 -12.08
C GLY A 334 29.33 -7.30 -13.00
N GLY A 335 29.33 -7.73 -14.25
CA GLY A 335 28.45 -7.22 -15.30
C GLY A 335 29.09 -6.06 -16.04
N LEU A 336 28.33 -4.99 -16.24
CA LEU A 336 28.76 -3.77 -16.92
C LEU A 336 29.57 -2.87 -15.97
N VAL A 337 30.77 -3.32 -15.60
CA VAL A 337 31.69 -2.62 -14.70
C VAL A 337 33.12 -2.62 -15.27
N GLU A 338 33.92 -1.62 -14.90
CA GLU A 338 35.36 -1.58 -15.28
C GLU A 338 36.19 -2.53 -14.41
N ASN A 339 35.86 -2.65 -13.12
CA ASN A 339 36.63 -3.41 -12.13
C ASN A 339 35.76 -4.50 -11.49
N PRO A 340 35.57 -5.67 -12.13
CA PRO A 340 34.87 -6.79 -11.49
C PRO A 340 35.70 -7.34 -10.32
N VAL A 341 35.02 -7.66 -9.21
CA VAL A 341 35.69 -8.11 -7.97
C VAL A 341 35.00 -9.33 -7.36
N ILE A 342 35.76 -10.07 -6.56
CA ILE A 342 35.24 -11.10 -5.67
C ILE A 342 35.68 -10.74 -4.25
N LEU A 343 34.72 -10.44 -3.38
CA LEU A 343 34.98 -10.01 -2.01
C LEU A 343 34.57 -11.11 -1.03
N ASP A 344 35.40 -11.39 -0.03
CA ASP A 344 34.93 -12.07 1.18
C ASP A 344 34.32 -11.03 2.15
N LEU A 345 33.78 -11.51 3.28
CA LEU A 345 33.13 -10.64 4.27
C LEU A 345 34.11 -9.63 4.90
N SER A 346 35.38 -9.99 5.04
CA SER A 346 36.42 -9.11 5.61
C SER A 346 36.77 -7.99 4.62
N ALA A 347 36.95 -8.34 3.34
CA ALA A 347 37.22 -7.38 2.27
C ALA A 347 36.05 -6.40 2.09
N LEU A 348 34.81 -6.89 2.19
CA LEU A 348 33.62 -6.04 2.14
C LEU A 348 33.58 -5.03 3.31
N ARG A 349 33.91 -5.49 4.53
CA ARG A 349 34.00 -4.62 5.73
C ARG A 349 35.14 -3.60 5.62
N ALA A 350 36.19 -3.92 4.89
CA ALA A 350 37.34 -3.06 4.70
C ALA A 350 37.17 -2.01 3.59
N LEU A 351 36.05 -2.02 2.83
CA LEU A 351 35.81 -1.05 1.75
C LEU A 351 35.68 0.38 2.26
N ALA A 352 35.02 0.57 3.41
CA ALA A 352 34.76 1.86 4.02
C ALA A 352 34.47 1.69 5.51
N GLU A 353 34.47 2.80 6.26
CA GLU A 353 33.95 2.80 7.63
C GLU A 353 32.49 2.32 7.65
N SER A 354 32.17 1.51 8.66
CA SER A 354 30.84 0.94 8.80
C SER A 354 29.84 2.01 9.23
N GLU A 355 28.70 2.05 8.57
CA GLU A 355 27.61 2.98 8.88
C GLU A 355 26.50 2.24 9.62
N THR A 356 25.97 2.88 10.65
CA THR A 356 24.90 2.31 11.49
C THR A 356 23.65 3.17 11.40
N GLN A 357 22.51 2.53 11.14
CA GLN A 357 21.22 3.22 11.00
C GLN A 357 20.09 2.50 11.74
N CYS A 358 19.30 3.25 12.50
CA CYS A 358 18.09 2.74 13.16
C CYS A 358 16.85 3.16 12.36
N VAL A 359 16.24 2.20 11.68
CA VAL A 359 15.27 2.42 10.61
C VAL A 359 14.10 1.44 10.67
N MET A 360 12.95 1.86 10.15
CA MET A 360 11.74 1.05 10.07
C MET A 360 11.73 0.19 8.81
N HIS A 361 11.63 -1.13 9.01
CA HIS A 361 11.33 -2.06 7.94
C HIS A 361 9.83 -2.02 7.63
N ASN A 362 9.49 -1.65 6.39
CA ASN A 362 8.13 -1.60 5.87
C ASN A 362 7.83 -2.85 5.03
N CYS A 363 7.02 -3.79 5.50
CA CYS A 363 6.62 -4.93 4.66
C CYS A 363 5.45 -4.54 3.74
N VAL A 364 5.49 -5.07 2.51
CA VAL A 364 4.43 -4.89 1.50
C VAL A 364 3.06 -5.38 1.96
N GLN A 365 2.99 -6.38 2.84
CA GLN A 365 1.74 -6.93 3.37
C GLN A 365 1.17 -6.07 4.54
N GLY A 366 1.98 -5.16 5.10
CA GLY A 366 1.48 -4.12 6.03
C GLY A 366 1.95 -4.21 7.48
N TRP A 367 2.75 -5.20 7.87
CA TRP A 367 3.46 -5.18 9.16
C TRP A 367 4.77 -4.40 9.06
N THR A 368 5.28 -3.98 10.21
CA THR A 368 6.51 -3.20 10.34
C THR A 368 7.41 -3.75 11.44
N SER A 369 8.68 -3.36 11.42
CA SER A 369 9.58 -3.60 12.56
C SER A 369 10.77 -2.64 12.49
N ILE A 370 11.18 -2.06 13.62
CA ILE A 370 12.34 -1.18 13.69
C ILE A 370 13.58 -2.00 14.07
N GLY A 371 14.68 -1.78 13.36
CA GLY A 371 15.96 -2.42 13.63
C GLY A 371 17.11 -1.47 13.42
N GLU A 372 18.21 -1.72 14.12
CA GLU A 372 19.50 -1.10 13.88
C GLU A 372 20.29 -1.98 12.90
N TRP A 373 20.81 -1.38 11.84
CA TRP A 373 21.52 -2.08 10.76
C TRP A 373 22.87 -1.46 10.57
N THR A 374 23.90 -2.30 10.48
CA THR A 374 25.29 -1.87 10.29
C THR A 374 25.89 -2.53 9.05
N GLY A 375 26.59 -1.74 8.25
CA GLY A 375 27.06 -2.18 6.93
C GLY A 375 27.92 -1.15 6.21
N VAL A 376 28.10 -1.35 4.90
CA VAL A 376 28.71 -0.36 4.00
C VAL A 376 27.66 0.24 3.08
N HIS A 377 27.74 1.54 2.80
CA HIS A 377 26.85 2.18 1.84
C HIS A 377 27.05 1.57 0.45
N LEU A 378 25.94 1.34 -0.28
CA LEU A 378 26.00 0.70 -1.60
C LEU A 378 26.87 1.51 -2.59
N HIS A 379 26.86 2.84 -2.49
CA HIS A 379 27.72 3.73 -3.27
C HIS A 379 29.22 3.36 -3.18
N GLN A 380 29.70 2.91 -2.02
CA GLN A 380 31.11 2.51 -1.85
C GLN A 380 31.48 1.31 -2.73
N LEU A 381 30.54 0.36 -2.90
CA LEU A 381 30.72 -0.75 -3.83
C LEU A 381 30.68 -0.26 -5.28
N VAL A 382 29.79 0.69 -5.59
CA VAL A 382 29.67 1.30 -6.92
C VAL A 382 30.98 2.01 -7.31
N ASP A 383 31.56 2.80 -6.42
CA ASP A 383 32.83 3.51 -6.65
C ASP A 383 34.00 2.56 -6.91
N LEU A 384 34.03 1.43 -6.20
CA LEU A 384 35.06 0.39 -6.38
C LEU A 384 35.00 -0.20 -7.79
N VAL A 385 33.80 -0.63 -8.21
CA VAL A 385 33.64 -1.40 -9.45
C VAL A 385 33.54 -0.52 -10.70
N ARG A 386 33.17 0.75 -10.54
CA ARG A 386 32.99 1.75 -11.61
C ARG A 386 32.10 1.24 -12.75
N PRO A 387 30.76 1.32 -12.60
CA PRO A 387 29.84 0.89 -13.64
C PRO A 387 30.08 1.61 -14.97
N LEU A 388 30.00 0.87 -16.07
CA LEU A 388 30.11 1.42 -17.42
C LEU A 388 28.90 2.35 -17.71
N PRO A 389 29.01 3.33 -18.62
CA PRO A 389 27.94 4.30 -18.90
C PRO A 389 26.59 3.69 -19.33
N ARG A 390 26.57 2.44 -19.81
CA ARG A 390 25.34 1.72 -20.18
C ARG A 390 24.69 0.98 -19.01
N ALA A 391 25.35 0.86 -17.85
CA ALA A 391 24.75 0.27 -16.66
C ALA A 391 23.62 1.17 -16.15
N ARG A 392 22.42 0.61 -16.02
CA ARG A 392 21.23 1.33 -15.56
C ARG A 392 20.61 0.73 -14.31
N TYR A 393 20.86 -0.55 -14.08
CA TYR A 393 20.29 -1.30 -12.97
C TYR A 393 21.35 -2.15 -12.27
N ILE A 394 21.06 -2.51 -11.03
CA ILE A 394 21.83 -3.44 -10.21
C ILE A 394 20.94 -4.66 -9.95
N CYS A 395 21.38 -5.83 -10.39
CA CYS A 395 20.71 -7.10 -10.15
C CYS A 395 21.39 -7.84 -8.99
N PHE A 396 20.65 -8.09 -7.93
CA PHE A 396 21.07 -8.83 -6.76
C PHE A 396 20.59 -10.27 -6.89
N LEU A 397 21.53 -11.21 -7.00
CA LEU A 397 21.26 -12.65 -6.97
C LEU A 397 21.52 -13.17 -5.56
N THR A 398 20.64 -14.07 -5.13
CA THR A 398 20.66 -14.61 -3.76
C THR A 398 20.90 -16.11 -3.76
N MET A 399 21.23 -16.64 -2.59
CA MET A 399 21.37 -18.07 -2.37
C MET A 399 20.03 -18.79 -2.16
N GLN A 400 18.92 -18.06 -2.11
CA GLN A 400 17.60 -18.63 -1.89
C GLN A 400 17.03 -19.17 -3.20
N ASP A 401 16.54 -20.40 -3.18
CA ASP A 401 15.72 -20.99 -4.23
C ASP A 401 14.31 -21.24 -3.69
N ASN A 402 13.33 -20.50 -4.17
CA ASN A 402 11.96 -20.60 -3.70
C ASN A 402 11.30 -21.94 -4.04
N SER A 403 11.88 -22.71 -4.97
CA SER A 403 11.42 -24.08 -5.26
C SER A 403 11.63 -25.03 -4.08
N THR A 404 12.64 -24.77 -3.25
CA THR A 404 13.03 -25.63 -2.11
C THR A 404 12.82 -24.94 -0.78
N ASP A 405 13.11 -23.65 -0.70
CA ASP A 405 13.24 -22.92 0.57
C ASP A 405 11.90 -22.30 1.01
N GLU A 406 11.03 -21.91 0.08
CA GLU A 406 9.75 -21.24 0.35
C GLU A 406 8.56 -22.00 -0.26
N PRO A 407 8.13 -23.16 0.30
CA PRO A 407 7.03 -23.96 -0.23
C PRO A 407 5.67 -23.25 -0.26
N SER A 408 5.51 -22.19 0.54
CA SER A 408 4.33 -21.32 0.56
C SER A 408 4.31 -20.29 -0.58
N SER A 409 5.36 -20.24 -1.40
CA SER A 409 5.50 -19.26 -2.48
C SER A 409 4.74 -19.64 -3.75
N HIS A 410 4.32 -18.63 -4.51
CA HIS A 410 3.56 -18.78 -5.76
C HIS A 410 4.47 -19.06 -6.96
N GLY A 411 5.37 -20.04 -6.84
CA GLY A 411 6.29 -20.46 -7.90
C GLY A 411 7.66 -20.85 -7.38
N GLY A 412 8.51 -21.37 -8.26
CA GLY A 412 9.90 -21.71 -7.94
C GLY A 412 10.92 -20.77 -8.57
N GLY A 413 12.19 -21.06 -8.31
CA GLY A 413 13.37 -20.45 -8.88
C GLY A 413 14.17 -19.63 -7.88
N GLN A 414 15.39 -19.29 -8.29
CA GLN A 414 16.29 -18.43 -7.52
C GLN A 414 15.64 -17.06 -7.27
N PHE A 415 15.67 -16.62 -6.01
CA PHE A 415 15.24 -15.28 -5.67
C PHE A 415 16.29 -14.26 -6.15
N TYR A 416 15.82 -13.24 -6.85
CA TYR A 416 16.64 -12.15 -7.35
C TYR A 416 15.84 -10.85 -7.28
N GLU A 417 16.54 -9.72 -7.18
CA GLU A 417 15.94 -8.39 -7.13
C GLU A 417 16.71 -7.43 -8.01
N VAL A 418 16.01 -6.58 -8.75
CA VAL A 418 16.61 -5.52 -9.54
C VAL A 418 16.26 -4.17 -8.96
N LEU A 419 17.28 -3.32 -8.86
CA LEU A 419 17.18 -1.95 -8.36
C LEU A 419 17.72 -0.99 -9.42
N ASP A 420 17.13 0.20 -9.55
CA ASP A 420 17.73 1.25 -10.39
C ASP A 420 19.07 1.67 -9.81
N LEU A 421 20.07 1.89 -10.67
CA LEU A 421 21.42 2.27 -10.25
C LEU A 421 21.42 3.55 -9.40
N GLU A 422 20.49 4.48 -9.67
CA GLU A 422 20.32 5.72 -8.90
C GLU A 422 20.06 5.50 -7.39
N PHE A 423 19.55 4.34 -6.98
CA PHE A 423 19.35 4.04 -5.56
C PHE A 423 20.65 3.86 -4.80
N ALA A 424 21.75 3.51 -5.48
CA ALA A 424 23.05 3.41 -4.83
C ALA A 424 23.48 4.76 -4.22
N ASP A 425 23.10 5.87 -4.85
CA ASP A 425 23.41 7.22 -4.40
C ASP A 425 22.42 7.76 -3.35
N LYS A 426 21.32 7.03 -3.10
CA LYS A 426 20.37 7.44 -2.06
C LYS A 426 20.97 7.22 -0.67
N PRO A 427 20.74 8.17 0.27
CA PRO A 427 21.17 7.99 1.65
C PRO A 427 20.46 6.78 2.24
N GLN A 428 21.12 6.12 3.19
CA GLN A 428 20.57 4.95 3.90
C GLN A 428 20.37 3.69 3.03
N THR A 429 20.81 3.72 1.77
CA THR A 429 21.01 2.50 0.98
C THR A 429 22.27 1.78 1.45
N LEU A 430 22.12 0.58 2.01
CA LEU A 430 23.16 -0.10 2.77
C LEU A 430 23.24 -1.59 2.41
N LEU A 431 24.47 -2.11 2.31
CA LEU A 431 24.77 -3.53 2.33
C LEU A 431 25.09 -3.93 3.78
N ALA A 432 24.08 -4.42 4.48
CA ALA A 432 24.12 -4.74 5.90
C ALA A 432 24.66 -6.15 6.15
N TYR A 433 25.63 -6.25 7.07
CA TYR A 433 26.20 -7.50 7.58
C TYR A 433 26.05 -7.66 9.10
N GLU A 434 25.48 -6.66 9.77
CA GLU A 434 25.18 -6.65 11.20
C GLU A 434 23.78 -6.07 11.47
N MET A 435 23.18 -6.53 12.56
CA MET A 435 21.85 -6.12 13.01
C MET A 435 21.79 -6.09 14.53
N ASN A 436 21.32 -4.97 15.10
CA ASN A 436 21.17 -4.74 16.53
C ASN A 436 22.46 -5.04 17.34
N GLY A 437 23.61 -4.55 16.85
CA GLY A 437 24.92 -4.71 17.50
C GLY A 437 25.52 -6.13 17.44
N ALA A 438 24.95 -7.04 16.65
CA ALA A 438 25.45 -8.41 16.47
C ALA A 438 25.58 -8.79 14.99
N PRO A 439 26.38 -9.83 14.65
CA PRO A 439 26.41 -10.38 13.30
C PRO A 439 25.00 -10.68 12.78
N LEU A 440 24.75 -10.37 11.51
CA LEU A 440 23.43 -10.50 10.90
C LEU A 440 22.88 -11.93 11.11
N PRO A 441 21.68 -12.10 11.69
CA PRO A 441 21.10 -13.43 11.84
C PRO A 441 20.72 -14.06 10.49
N ILE A 442 20.84 -15.39 10.37
CA ILE A 442 20.51 -16.15 9.15
C ILE A 442 19.10 -15.82 8.65
N GLN A 443 18.11 -15.76 9.54
CA GLN A 443 16.72 -15.45 9.19
C GLN A 443 16.52 -14.05 8.61
N HIS A 444 17.46 -13.13 8.85
CA HIS A 444 17.40 -11.75 8.38
C HIS A 444 18.33 -11.46 7.19
N GLY A 445 19.08 -12.46 6.72
CA GLY A 445 19.80 -12.42 5.45
C GLY A 445 21.30 -12.63 5.53
N ALA A 446 21.82 -13.24 6.61
CA ALA A 446 23.26 -13.49 6.76
C ALA A 446 23.89 -14.20 5.55
N PRO A 447 25.13 -13.84 5.14
CA PRO A 447 26.00 -12.85 5.76
C PRO A 447 25.76 -11.42 5.25
N LEU A 448 24.97 -11.25 4.18
CA LEU A 448 24.77 -9.96 3.53
C LEU A 448 23.33 -9.74 3.06
N ARG A 449 22.79 -8.57 3.42
CA ARG A 449 21.45 -8.12 3.05
C ARG A 449 21.46 -6.69 2.54
N LEU A 450 20.68 -6.42 1.49
CA LEU A 450 20.38 -5.07 1.03
C LEU A 450 19.38 -4.36 1.95
N ARG A 451 19.53 -3.05 2.10
CA ARG A 451 18.62 -2.13 2.78
C ARG A 451 18.41 -0.92 1.87
N VAL A 452 17.15 -0.56 1.60
CA VAL A 452 16.75 0.59 0.77
C VAL A 452 15.51 1.22 1.41
N GLU A 453 15.70 2.20 2.28
CA GLU A 453 14.66 2.57 3.26
C GLU A 453 13.43 3.28 2.66
N THR A 454 13.50 3.76 1.42
CA THR A 454 12.33 4.27 0.68
C THR A 454 11.49 3.17 0.03
N GLN A 455 11.94 1.91 0.04
CA GLN A 455 11.29 0.76 -0.58
C GLN A 455 10.69 -0.17 0.48
N VAL A 456 9.76 -1.03 0.06
CA VAL A 456 9.26 -2.13 0.91
C VAL A 456 10.28 -3.28 1.02
N GLY A 457 10.05 -4.12 2.02
CA GLY A 457 10.99 -5.14 2.46
C GLY A 457 11.35 -6.26 1.48
N PHE A 458 10.55 -6.56 0.46
CA PHE A 458 10.90 -7.61 -0.51
C PHE A 458 12.00 -7.16 -1.49
N LYS A 459 12.07 -5.86 -1.80
CA LYS A 459 13.15 -5.25 -2.60
C LYS A 459 14.51 -5.31 -1.91
N MET A 460 14.51 -5.48 -0.59
CA MET A 460 15.69 -5.57 0.26
C MET A 460 16.21 -7.01 0.32
N ALA A 461 16.86 -7.44 -0.78
CA ALA A 461 17.36 -8.80 -0.98
C ALA A 461 18.19 -9.33 0.20
N LYS A 462 17.97 -10.59 0.55
CA LYS A 462 18.67 -11.32 1.62
C LYS A 462 19.62 -12.36 1.01
N TRP A 463 20.60 -12.83 1.79
CA TRP A 463 21.46 -13.95 1.39
C TRP A 463 22.16 -13.69 0.05
N ILE A 464 22.58 -12.44 -0.16
CA ILE A 464 23.17 -12.00 -1.43
C ILE A 464 24.48 -12.76 -1.62
N ASN A 465 24.73 -13.27 -2.82
CA ASN A 465 26.02 -13.88 -3.18
C ASN A 465 26.60 -13.29 -4.47
N GLN A 466 25.78 -12.58 -5.26
CA GLN A 466 26.23 -11.99 -6.51
C GLN A 466 25.47 -10.71 -6.83
N ILE A 467 26.18 -9.74 -7.38
CA ILE A 467 25.68 -8.43 -7.79
C ILE A 467 26.15 -8.19 -9.23
N GLU A 468 25.21 -7.93 -10.14
CA GLU A 468 25.48 -7.69 -11.55
C GLU A 468 24.96 -6.32 -11.97
N PHE A 469 25.82 -5.47 -12.54
CA PHE A 469 25.40 -4.21 -13.16
C PHE A 469 24.92 -4.48 -14.58
N VAL A 470 23.69 -4.09 -14.90
CA VAL A 470 23.05 -4.46 -16.17
C VAL A 470 22.42 -3.26 -16.86
N GLU A 471 22.31 -3.33 -18.19
CA GLU A 471 21.68 -2.29 -19.02
C GLU A 471 20.15 -2.41 -19.00
N ASP A 472 19.65 -3.64 -18.96
CA ASP A 472 18.23 -3.96 -18.93
C ASP A 472 18.02 -5.30 -18.19
N TYR A 473 16.85 -5.46 -17.57
CA TYR A 473 16.42 -6.67 -16.88
C TYR A 473 15.36 -7.46 -17.64
N ALA A 474 14.91 -7.01 -18.82
CA ALA A 474 13.87 -7.69 -19.61
C ALA A 474 14.22 -9.16 -19.96
N GLY A 475 15.52 -9.49 -20.06
CA GLY A 475 16.01 -10.86 -20.28
C GLY A 475 16.24 -11.69 -19.02
N ILE A 476 16.02 -11.14 -17.83
CA ILE A 476 16.21 -11.82 -16.54
C ILE A 476 14.84 -12.25 -16.02
N GLY A 477 14.71 -13.53 -15.65
CA GLY A 477 13.44 -14.09 -15.16
C GLY A 477 12.31 -13.92 -16.19
N MET A 478 11.22 -13.26 -15.80
CA MET A 478 10.10 -12.89 -16.68
C MET A 478 10.14 -11.42 -17.13
N GLY A 479 11.26 -10.73 -16.90
CA GLY A 479 11.51 -9.38 -17.37
C GLY A 479 10.74 -8.30 -16.61
N THR A 480 10.41 -8.53 -15.32
CA THR A 480 9.67 -7.54 -14.51
C THR A 480 10.43 -6.96 -13.32
N GLY A 481 11.73 -7.24 -13.20
CA GLY A 481 12.63 -6.52 -12.28
C GLY A 481 12.80 -7.16 -10.90
N GLY A 482 12.40 -8.42 -10.75
CA GLY A 482 12.61 -9.20 -9.53
C GLY A 482 11.72 -10.43 -9.47
N TRP A 483 12.00 -11.32 -8.53
CA TRP A 483 11.26 -12.58 -8.41
C TRP A 483 9.80 -12.35 -8.00
N ARG A 484 9.53 -11.41 -7.09
CA ARG A 484 8.16 -11.13 -6.62
C ARG A 484 7.34 -10.42 -7.69
N GLU A 485 7.96 -9.55 -8.48
CA GLU A 485 7.37 -8.92 -9.65
C GLU A 485 6.99 -9.97 -10.70
N ASP A 486 7.86 -10.97 -10.89
CA ASP A 486 7.64 -12.06 -11.84
C ASP A 486 6.55 -13.01 -11.38
N ARG A 487 6.47 -13.36 -10.09
CA ARG A 487 5.61 -14.46 -9.62
C ARG A 487 4.33 -14.02 -8.92
N VAL A 488 4.36 -12.87 -8.24
CA VAL A 488 3.21 -12.35 -7.47
C VAL A 488 2.73 -10.98 -7.95
N TYR A 489 3.21 -10.55 -9.12
CA TYR A 489 2.74 -9.35 -9.84
C TYR A 489 2.89 -8.06 -9.03
N TYR A 490 3.96 -7.95 -8.23
CA TYR A 490 4.29 -6.70 -7.56
C TYR A 490 4.80 -5.66 -8.57
N ASP A 491 4.69 -4.39 -8.20
CA ASP A 491 5.35 -3.31 -8.94
C ASP A 491 6.87 -3.40 -8.73
N LYS A 492 7.67 -2.97 -9.72
CA LYS A 492 9.14 -3.04 -9.66
C LYS A 492 9.69 -2.23 -8.50
N ASP A 493 9.12 -1.04 -8.30
CA ASP A 493 9.48 -0.18 -7.18
C ASP A 493 8.22 0.16 -6.41
N VAL A 494 8.31 0.04 -5.10
CA VAL A 494 7.20 0.14 -4.18
C VAL A 494 7.55 1.17 -3.12
N GLU A 495 7.59 2.44 -3.55
CA GLU A 495 7.58 3.60 -2.67
C GLU A 495 6.21 3.92 -2.07
N ILE A 496 5.13 3.36 -2.63
CA ILE A 496 3.73 3.56 -2.23
C ILE A 496 3.09 2.25 -1.82
#